data_AF-A0AAP9ECL8-F1
#
_entry.id   AF-A0AAP9ECL8-F1
#
_cell.length_a   1.000
_cell.length_b   1.000
_cell.length_c   1.000
_cell.angle_alpha   90.00
_cell.angle_beta   90.00
_cell.angle_gamma   90.00
#
_symmetry.space_group_name_H-M   'P 1'
#
loop_
_entity.id
_entity.type
_entity.pdbx_description
1 polymer ?
#
loop_
_entity_poly.entity_id
_entity_poly.type
_entity_poly.pdbx_seq_one_letter_code
_entity_poly.pdbx_strand_id
1 'polypeptide(L)'
;MSQRRPTILNGKTGVGNFGVAVMPDGTTDTLRVLIKPDGFHFEAYDFDDLVLPSIALQSPIGSEYRLSFDDTGALLINGVKYVAPTNQMNETIAGNKKFTGKTDLLGGLKLTSAAGVAYDVVVDDNGVITTTKEQL
;
A
#
# COMPACT_ATOMS: atom_id res chain seq x y z
N MET A 1 6.72 -14.37 -21.05
CA MET A 1 6.07 -13.66 -22.17
C MET A 1 5.26 -12.52 -21.58
N SER A 2 5.43 -11.29 -22.04
CA SER A 2 4.59 -10.17 -21.60
C SER A 2 3.19 -10.38 -22.21
N GLN A 3 2.17 -10.60 -21.36
CA GLN A 3 0.78 -10.64 -21.81
C GLN A 3 0.38 -9.22 -22.23
N ARG A 4 0.00 -9.04 -23.50
CA ARG A 4 -0.43 -7.76 -24.07
C ARG A 4 -1.92 -7.84 -24.41
N ARG A 5 -2.66 -6.77 -24.12
CA ARG A 5 -4.07 -6.65 -24.50
C ARG A 5 -4.25 -6.83 -26.01
N PRO A 6 -5.16 -7.72 -26.48
CA PRO A 6 -5.44 -7.87 -27.90
C PRO A 6 -6.07 -6.60 -28.50
N THR A 7 -5.73 -6.29 -29.74
CA THR A 7 -6.39 -5.21 -30.50
C THR A 7 -7.67 -5.77 -31.12
N ILE A 8 -8.80 -5.06 -30.97
CA ILE A 8 -10.05 -5.45 -31.62
C ILE A 8 -10.02 -4.95 -33.06
N LEU A 9 -9.91 -5.87 -34.02
CA LEU A 9 -9.89 -5.56 -35.46
C LEU A 9 -11.16 -6.03 -36.16
N ASN A 10 -11.65 -7.22 -35.81
CA ASN A 10 -12.84 -7.83 -36.40
C ASN A 10 -13.62 -8.60 -35.32
N GLY A 11 -13.93 -7.90 -34.22
CA GLY A 11 -14.44 -8.50 -33.00
C GLY A 11 -15.71 -9.34 -33.19
N LYS A 12 -15.78 -10.49 -32.52
CA LYS A 12 -17.01 -11.28 -32.34
C LYS A 12 -17.29 -11.52 -30.86
N THR A 13 -18.55 -11.77 -30.54
CA THR A 13 -18.99 -12.18 -29.21
C THR A 13 -19.69 -13.53 -29.27
N GLY A 14 -19.68 -14.26 -28.16
CA GLY A 14 -20.36 -15.54 -28.03
C GLY A 14 -20.95 -15.70 -26.65
N VAL A 15 -22.15 -16.27 -26.58
CA VAL A 15 -22.81 -16.69 -25.34
C VAL A 15 -23.17 -18.16 -25.47
N GLY A 16 -22.80 -18.97 -24.47
CA GLY A 16 -23.09 -20.41 -24.49
C GLY A 16 -22.80 -21.08 -23.15
N ASN A 17 -22.69 -22.42 -23.15
CA ASN A 17 -22.41 -23.20 -21.93
C ASN A 17 -21.03 -22.88 -21.31
N PHE A 18 -20.15 -22.21 -22.04
CA PHE A 18 -18.86 -21.70 -21.55
C PHE A 18 -18.96 -20.31 -20.90
N GLY A 19 -20.14 -19.67 -20.93
CA GLY A 19 -20.39 -18.33 -20.44
C GLY A 19 -20.36 -17.26 -21.54
N VAL A 20 -19.79 -16.09 -21.27
CA VAL A 20 -19.72 -14.96 -22.21
C VAL A 20 -18.27 -14.76 -22.66
N ALA A 21 -18.05 -14.76 -23.97
CA ALA A 21 -16.74 -14.60 -24.56
C ALA A 21 -16.67 -13.52 -25.63
N VAL A 22 -15.46 -13.00 -25.82
CA VAL A 22 -15.09 -12.08 -26.89
C VAL A 22 -13.95 -12.71 -27.71
N MET A 23 -13.96 -12.48 -29.01
CA MET A 23 -12.92 -12.88 -29.96
C MET A 23 -12.43 -11.59 -30.63
N PRO A 24 -11.38 -10.92 -30.10
CA PRO A 24 -10.95 -9.60 -30.58
C PRO A 24 -10.64 -9.52 -32.08
N ASP A 25 -10.12 -10.59 -32.68
CA ASP A 25 -9.86 -10.68 -34.12
C ASP A 25 -10.92 -11.48 -34.91
N GLY A 26 -11.98 -11.92 -34.23
CA GLY A 26 -13.07 -12.69 -34.84
C GLY A 26 -12.78 -14.18 -35.06
N THR A 27 -11.67 -14.68 -34.51
CA THR A 27 -11.28 -16.09 -34.53
C THR A 27 -11.34 -16.73 -33.14
N THR A 28 -11.44 -18.06 -33.08
CA THR A 28 -11.42 -18.80 -31.82
C THR A 28 -10.04 -18.79 -31.14
N ASP A 29 -8.97 -18.48 -31.88
CA ASP A 29 -7.60 -18.49 -31.36
C ASP A 29 -7.34 -17.32 -30.39
N THR A 30 -8.09 -16.22 -30.52
CA THR A 30 -8.05 -15.08 -29.60
C THR A 30 -9.22 -15.06 -28.62
N LEU A 31 -9.95 -16.16 -28.50
CA LEU A 31 -11.12 -16.24 -27.64
C LEU A 31 -10.74 -15.98 -26.18
N ARG A 32 -11.45 -15.02 -25.57
CA ARG A 32 -11.37 -14.69 -24.15
C ARG A 32 -12.74 -14.87 -23.52
N VAL A 33 -12.83 -15.74 -22.53
CA VAL A 33 -14.07 -15.92 -21.75
C VAL A 33 -14.04 -14.94 -20.58
N LEU A 34 -14.93 -13.96 -20.59
CA LEU A 34 -15.00 -12.87 -19.60
C LEU A 34 -15.92 -13.21 -18.43
N ILE A 35 -16.93 -14.05 -18.66
CA ILE A 35 -17.88 -14.50 -17.63
C ILE A 35 -17.96 -16.02 -17.74
N LYS A 36 -17.76 -16.71 -16.62
CA LYS A 36 -17.92 -18.15 -16.43
C LYS A 36 -18.87 -18.41 -15.27
N PRO A 37 -19.29 -19.67 -15.01
CA PRO A 37 -20.16 -19.98 -13.87
C PRO A 37 -19.60 -19.56 -12.49
N ASP A 38 -18.28 -19.42 -12.36
CA ASP A 38 -17.56 -19.00 -11.15
C ASP A 38 -17.31 -17.48 -11.09
N GLY A 39 -17.75 -16.69 -12.08
CA GLY A 39 -17.74 -15.24 -12.04
C GLY A 39 -17.05 -14.57 -13.22
N PHE A 40 -16.51 -13.37 -12.99
CA PHE A 40 -15.80 -12.59 -13.99
C PHE A 40 -14.33 -12.99 -14.06
N HIS A 41 -13.81 -13.12 -15.28
CA HIS A 41 -12.42 -13.50 -15.56
C HIS A 41 -11.75 -12.36 -16.29
N PHE A 42 -10.86 -11.67 -15.57
CA PHE A 42 -10.03 -10.60 -16.11
C PHE A 42 -8.56 -11.03 -16.09
N GLU A 43 -7.81 -10.53 -17.06
CA GLU A 43 -6.35 -10.65 -17.11
C GLU A 43 -5.73 -9.36 -16.59
N ALA A 44 -4.46 -9.40 -16.15
CA ALA A 44 -3.81 -8.22 -15.57
C ALA A 44 -3.87 -6.99 -16.51
N TYR A 45 -3.68 -7.21 -17.80
CA TYR A 45 -3.71 -6.16 -18.81
C TYR A 45 -5.11 -5.56 -19.06
N ASP A 46 -6.19 -6.13 -18.52
CA ASP A 46 -7.51 -5.48 -18.57
C ASP A 46 -7.59 -4.28 -17.61
N PHE A 47 -6.65 -4.16 -16.68
CA PHE A 47 -6.59 -3.09 -15.68
C PHE A 47 -5.59 -1.97 -16.01
N ASP A 48 -4.75 -2.14 -17.04
CA ASP A 48 -3.66 -1.21 -17.38
C ASP A 48 -4.12 0.25 -17.60
N ASP A 49 -5.35 0.44 -18.10
CA ASP A 49 -5.97 1.74 -18.35
C ASP A 49 -7.27 1.96 -17.55
N LEU A 50 -7.51 1.14 -16.53
CA LEU A 50 -8.71 1.26 -15.71
C LEU A 50 -8.62 2.51 -14.82
N VAL A 51 -9.49 3.48 -15.09
CA VAL A 51 -9.65 4.69 -14.27
C VAL A 51 -10.92 4.57 -13.45
N LEU A 52 -10.79 4.55 -12.12
CA LEU A 52 -11.92 4.51 -11.19
C LEU A 52 -11.94 5.77 -10.32
N PRO A 53 -13.09 6.43 -10.15
CA PRO A 53 -13.21 7.55 -9.20
C PRO A 53 -13.13 7.05 -7.74
N SER A 54 -13.63 5.84 -7.46
CA SER A 54 -13.52 5.20 -6.16
C SER A 54 -13.73 3.68 -6.27
N ILE A 55 -13.22 2.93 -5.30
CA ILE A 55 -13.51 1.51 -5.09
C ILE A 55 -14.25 1.36 -3.75
N ALA A 56 -15.33 0.57 -3.73
CA ALA A 56 -16.03 0.20 -2.51
C ALA A 56 -15.70 -1.25 -2.16
N LEU A 57 -15.26 -1.48 -0.92
CA LEU A 57 -14.87 -2.77 -0.38
C LEU A 57 -15.71 -3.08 0.85
N GLN A 58 -16.29 -4.27 0.90
CA GLN A 58 -17.00 -4.72 2.09
C GLN A 58 -16.06 -5.46 3.03
N SER A 59 -16.06 -5.11 4.32
CA SER A 59 -15.33 -5.85 5.33
C SER A 59 -16.01 -7.19 5.64
N PRO A 60 -15.30 -8.13 6.29
CA PRO A 60 -15.90 -9.41 6.69
C PRO A 60 -17.13 -9.28 7.60
N ILE A 61 -17.27 -8.16 8.29
CA ILE A 61 -18.41 -7.87 9.18
C ILE A 61 -19.53 -7.07 8.48
N GLY A 62 -19.42 -6.86 7.17
CA GLY A 62 -20.46 -6.25 6.34
C GLY A 62 -20.37 -4.74 6.17
N SER A 63 -19.43 -4.06 6.83
CA SER A 63 -19.23 -2.60 6.67
C SER A 63 -18.61 -2.28 5.33
N GLU A 64 -19.12 -1.26 4.62
CA GLU A 64 -18.52 -0.76 3.39
C GLU A 64 -17.43 0.27 3.69
N TYR A 65 -16.30 0.15 3.01
CA TYR A 65 -15.19 1.09 3.00
C TYR A 65 -14.94 1.57 1.57
N ARG A 66 -14.95 2.88 1.38
CA ARG A 66 -14.70 3.50 0.08
C ARG A 66 -13.28 4.05 0.02
N LEU A 67 -12.49 3.58 -0.94
CA LEU A 67 -11.17 4.09 -1.27
C LEU A 67 -11.27 5.04 -2.47
N SER A 68 -10.71 6.24 -2.35
CA SER A 68 -10.64 7.21 -3.44
C SER A 68 -9.41 8.11 -3.28
N PHE A 69 -9.17 9.01 -4.24
CA PHE A 69 -8.16 10.06 -4.13
C PHE A 69 -8.83 11.44 -4.24
N ASP A 70 -8.27 12.45 -3.59
CA ASP A 70 -8.61 13.85 -3.85
C ASP A 70 -7.79 14.43 -5.03
N ASP A 71 -8.09 15.67 -5.42
CA ASP A 71 -7.41 16.36 -6.53
C ASP A 71 -5.92 16.64 -6.25
N THR A 72 -5.45 16.44 -5.02
CA THR A 72 -4.02 16.55 -4.64
C THR A 72 -3.29 15.22 -4.67
N GLY A 73 -4.01 14.12 -4.96
CA GLY A 73 -3.48 12.76 -4.95
C GLY A 73 -3.45 12.13 -3.55
N ALA A 74 -4.14 12.69 -2.56
CA ALA A 74 -4.21 12.08 -1.24
C ALA A 74 -5.21 10.93 -1.22
N LEU A 75 -4.81 9.77 -0.67
CA LEU A 75 -5.72 8.65 -0.44
C LEU A 75 -6.78 9.03 0.59
N LEU A 76 -8.04 8.73 0.29
CA LEU A 76 -9.20 8.90 1.16
C LEU A 76 -9.78 7.52 1.52
N ILE A 77 -10.10 7.32 2.80
CA ILE A 77 -10.89 6.19 3.29
C ILE A 77 -12.20 6.76 3.83
N ASN A 78 -13.33 6.39 3.23
CA ASN A 78 -14.66 6.94 3.54
C ASN A 78 -14.70 8.48 3.46
N GLY A 79 -14.01 9.06 2.47
CA GLY A 79 -13.90 10.51 2.29
C GLY A 79 -12.96 11.22 3.26
N VAL A 80 -12.38 10.50 4.24
CA VAL A 80 -11.40 11.05 5.18
C VAL A 80 -10.00 10.80 4.66
N LYS A 81 -9.16 11.84 4.63
CA LYS A 81 -7.76 11.73 4.22
C LYS A 81 -7.03 10.71 5.09
N TYR A 82 -6.46 9.69 4.44
CA TYR A 82 -5.56 8.76 5.07
C TYR A 82 -4.25 9.47 5.39
N VAL A 83 -3.89 9.47 6.67
CA VAL A 83 -2.59 9.91 7.15
C VAL A 83 -1.88 8.66 7.64
N ALA A 84 -0.79 8.29 6.97
CA ALA A 84 0.02 7.17 7.42
C ALA A 84 0.50 7.46 8.86
N PRO A 85 0.23 6.57 9.83
CA PRO A 85 0.72 6.78 11.18
C PRO A 85 2.26 6.79 11.15
N THR A 86 2.86 7.92 11.51
CA THR A 86 4.32 8.07 11.63
C THR A 86 4.85 7.49 12.94
N ASN A 87 4.01 6.79 13.70
CA ASN A 87 4.28 6.25 15.02
C ASN A 87 3.86 4.78 15.07
N GLN A 88 4.69 3.90 14.51
CA GLN A 88 4.65 2.50 14.96
C GLN A 88 5.15 2.46 16.42
N MET A 89 4.59 1.57 17.25
CA MET A 89 4.94 1.52 18.69
C MET A 89 6.44 1.35 18.91
N ASN A 90 7.10 0.53 18.09
CA ASN A 90 8.56 0.43 18.00
C ASN A 90 8.96 0.57 16.53
N GLU A 91 9.86 1.50 16.22
CA GLU A 91 10.37 1.70 14.86
C GLU A 91 11.90 1.57 14.86
N THR A 92 12.44 0.75 13.96
CA THR A 92 13.87 0.73 13.66
C THR A 92 14.11 1.57 12.43
N ILE A 93 14.74 2.74 12.60
CA ILE A 93 14.99 3.65 11.48
C ILE A 93 16.44 3.58 11.04
N ALA A 94 16.68 3.17 9.79
CA ALA A 94 18.02 3.17 9.20
C ALA A 94 18.45 4.57 8.71
N GLY A 95 19.76 4.80 8.70
CA GLY A 95 20.40 6.00 8.17
C GLY A 95 20.43 7.21 9.11
N ASN A 96 21.11 8.28 8.68
CA ASN A 96 21.27 9.50 9.46
C ASN A 96 19.97 10.34 9.45
N LYS A 97 19.65 10.97 10.58
CA LYS A 97 18.49 11.88 10.72
C LYS A 97 18.95 13.29 11.05
N LYS A 98 18.24 14.27 10.47
CA LYS A 98 18.35 15.69 10.82
C LYS A 98 16.97 16.17 11.26
N PHE A 99 16.87 16.59 12.51
CA PHE A 99 15.67 17.24 13.06
C PHE A 99 15.85 18.76 12.94
N THR A 100 14.87 19.46 12.38
CA THR A 100 14.92 20.92 12.19
C THR A 100 14.23 21.69 13.32
N GLY A 101 13.60 20.98 14.26
CA GLY A 101 12.96 21.53 15.45
C GLY A 101 13.38 20.77 16.71
N LYS A 102 12.66 21.04 17.81
CA LYS A 102 12.83 20.30 19.07
C LYS A 102 12.36 18.84 18.89
N THR A 103 13.11 17.92 19.47
CA THR A 103 12.75 16.50 19.56
C THR A 103 12.51 16.13 21.02
N ASP A 104 11.35 15.54 21.33
CA ASP A 104 11.04 15.02 22.67
C ASP A 104 11.16 13.47 22.65
N LEU A 105 12.01 12.92 23.53
CA LEU A 105 12.28 11.47 23.64
C LEU A 105 11.78 10.97 25.01
N LEU A 106 10.50 10.58 25.08
CA LEU A 106 9.83 10.24 26.34
C LEU A 106 10.37 8.96 27.03
N GLY A 107 10.98 8.05 26.26
CA GLY A 107 11.63 6.84 26.76
C GLY A 107 13.12 7.00 27.07
N GLY A 108 13.66 8.22 26.97
CA GLY A 108 15.09 8.50 27.13
C GLY A 108 15.89 8.37 25.83
N LEU A 109 17.17 8.71 25.92
CA LEU A 109 18.14 8.61 24.82
C LEU A 109 19.21 7.57 25.19
N LYS A 110 19.40 6.57 24.32
CA LYS A 110 20.49 5.60 24.41
C LYS A 110 21.46 5.80 23.25
N LEU A 111 22.75 5.87 23.54
CA LEU A 111 23.81 6.01 22.55
C LEU A 111 24.76 4.82 22.62
N THR A 112 25.25 4.36 21.48
CA THR A 112 26.20 3.24 21.40
C THR A 112 27.57 3.76 20.95
N SER A 113 28.63 3.40 21.67
CA SER A 113 30.00 3.72 21.26
C SER A 113 30.44 2.91 20.05
N ALA A 114 31.53 3.32 19.41
CA ALA A 114 32.14 2.56 18.31
C ALA A 114 32.52 1.11 18.69
N ALA A 115 32.71 0.83 19.99
CA ALA A 115 32.97 -0.51 20.51
C ALA A 115 31.70 -1.31 20.82
N GLY A 116 30.51 -0.80 20.49
CA GLY A 116 29.24 -1.49 20.72
C GLY A 116 28.67 -1.37 22.14
N VAL A 117 29.24 -0.50 22.98
CA VAL A 117 28.77 -0.32 24.37
C VAL A 117 27.63 0.70 24.41
N ALA A 118 26.50 0.34 24.99
CA ALA A 118 25.35 1.22 25.18
C ALA A 118 25.48 2.08 26.44
N TYR A 119 25.01 3.33 26.33
CA TYR A 119 24.97 4.31 27.39
C TYR A 119 23.59 4.95 27.43
N ASP A 120 22.97 4.97 28.61
CA ASP A 120 21.78 5.77 28.85
C ASP A 120 22.19 7.21 29.14
N VAL A 121 21.56 8.15 28.44
CA VAL A 121 21.74 9.58 28.60
C VAL A 121 20.55 10.11 29.40
N VAL A 122 20.82 10.60 30.60
CA VAL A 122 19.84 11.13 31.52
C VAL A 122 20.14 12.59 31.82
N VAL A 123 19.10 13.40 31.92
CA VAL A 123 19.18 14.80 32.34
C VAL A 123 18.51 14.90 33.69
N ASP A 124 19.23 15.41 34.70
CA ASP A 124 18.66 15.62 36.03
C ASP A 124 17.81 16.90 36.11
N ASP A 125 17.17 17.13 37.25
CA ASP A 125 16.31 18.30 37.49
C ASP A 125 17.06 19.64 37.44
N ASN A 126 18.40 19.62 37.52
CA ASN A 126 19.25 20.81 37.40
C ASN A 126 19.74 21.03 35.95
N GLY A 127 19.35 20.16 35.02
CA GLY A 127 19.78 20.20 33.62
C GLY A 127 21.17 19.60 33.38
N VAL A 128 21.74 18.86 34.34
CA VAL A 128 23.02 18.19 34.17
C VAL A 128 22.83 16.91 33.37
N ILE A 129 23.62 16.76 32.31
CA ILE A 129 23.64 15.55 31.48
C ILE A 129 24.60 14.54 32.10
N THR A 130 24.12 13.33 32.35
CA THR A 130 24.91 12.20 32.80
C THR A 130 24.77 11.03 31.83
N THR A 131 25.85 10.28 31.66
CA THR A 131 25.88 9.08 30.81
C THR A 131 26.25 7.87 31.66
N THR A 132 25.34 6.91 31.77
CA THR A 132 25.56 5.69 32.54
C THR A 132 25.80 4.53 31.58
N LYS A 133 26.91 3.81 31.76
CA LYS A 133 27.20 2.61 30.97
C LYS A 133 26.21 1.51 31.38
N GLU A 134 25.53 0.92 30.41
CA GLU A 134 24.69 -0.25 30.65
C GLU A 134 25.60 -1.43 31.01
N GLN A 135 25.40 -2.01 32.20
CA GLN A 135 26.03 -3.29 32.55
C GLN A 135 25.16 -4.41 31.98
N LEU A 136 25.77 -5.27 31.17
CA LEU A 136 25.16 -6.50 30.65
C LEU A 136 24.82 -7.47 31.78
#